data_AF-A0A158P7G9-F1
#
_entry.id   AF-A0A158P7G9-F1
#
_cell.length_a   1.000
_cell.length_b   1.000
_cell.length_c   1.000
_cell.angle_alpha   90.00
_cell.angle_beta   90.00
_cell.angle_gamma   90.00
#
_symmetry.space_group_name_H-M   'P 1'
#
loop_
_entity.id
_entity.type
_entity.pdbx_description
1 polymer ?
#
loop_
_entity_poly.entity_id
_entity_poly.type
_entity_poly.pdbx_seq_one_letter_code
_entity_poly.pdbx_strand_id
1 'polypeptide(L)'
;MCGNGTCIEKSLACDRHYDCIDGTDETECEYFKEAMLRREEEERRTEQPSETEREEEYRGREDMRRIEEERRRTEEQEQRRTEEEERRRIEEEEQRRKAGQEKIERKLEMESRRAQMEDEHRRSEGRTEAAPSVSFKDDYDEELPCLDHEFQCHTGECIDK
;
A
#
# COMPACT_ATOMS: atom_id res chain seq x y z
N MET A 1 67.79 50.05 3.99
CA MET A 1 67.25 50.31 5.34
C MET A 1 66.25 49.19 5.60
N CYS A 2 66.34 48.53 6.75
CA CYS A 2 65.44 47.45 7.15
C CYS A 2 64.01 48.00 7.38
N GLY A 3 63.00 47.13 7.34
CA GLY A 3 61.61 47.48 7.64
C GLY A 3 61.42 48.03 9.05
N ASN A 4 62.24 47.56 10.00
CA ASN A 4 62.32 48.09 11.37
C ASN A 4 63.05 49.45 11.51
N GLY A 5 63.51 50.06 10.42
CA GLY A 5 64.20 51.36 10.43
C GLY A 5 65.71 51.30 10.69
N THR A 6 66.29 50.11 10.87
CA THR A 6 67.74 49.92 10.99
C THR A 6 68.45 50.24 9.67
N CYS A 7 69.57 50.95 9.74
CA CYS A 7 70.39 51.26 8.57
C CYS A 7 71.40 50.14 8.32
N ILE A 8 71.37 49.55 7.13
CA ILE A 8 72.36 48.60 6.62
C ILE A 8 73.02 49.19 5.38
N GLU A 9 74.22 48.71 5.05
CA GLU A 9 74.92 49.12 3.84
C GLU A 9 74.14 48.70 2.58
N LYS A 10 74.22 49.49 1.50
CA LYS A 10 73.50 49.18 0.26
C LYS A 10 73.99 47.90 -0.42
N SER A 11 75.24 47.50 -0.17
CA SER A 11 75.83 46.25 -0.67
C SER A 11 75.28 45.01 0.02
N LEU A 12 74.71 45.17 1.22
CA LEU A 12 74.09 44.11 2.03
C LEU A 12 72.59 44.00 1.75
N ALA A 13 72.08 44.71 0.74
CA ALA A 13 70.69 44.57 0.32
C ALA A 13 70.64 43.66 -0.91
N CYS A 14 69.81 42.63 -0.86
CA CYS A 14 69.69 41.61 -1.90
C CYS A 14 70.99 40.80 -2.14
N ASP A 15 71.76 40.52 -1.10
CA ASP A 15 73.03 39.79 -1.18
C ASP A 15 72.91 38.29 -0.86
N ARG A 16 71.68 37.83 -0.59
CA ARG A 16 71.28 36.47 -0.16
C ARG A 16 71.64 36.14 1.29
N HIS A 17 72.01 37.13 2.09
CA HIS A 17 72.19 37.02 3.52
C HIS A 17 71.19 37.90 4.26
N TYR A 18 70.60 37.38 5.32
CA TYR A 18 69.67 38.17 6.15
C TYR A 18 70.48 38.97 7.18
N ASP A 19 70.76 40.22 6.87
CA ASP A 19 71.41 41.19 7.77
C ASP A 19 70.40 41.97 8.61
N CYS A 20 69.18 42.16 8.11
CA CYS A 20 68.06 42.70 8.89
C CYS A 20 67.44 41.63 9.81
N ILE A 21 67.05 42.02 11.04
CA ILE A 21 66.37 41.12 12.01
C ILE A 21 65.04 40.58 11.45
N ASP A 22 64.34 41.40 10.68
CA ASP A 22 63.10 41.11 9.96
C ASP A 22 63.35 40.48 8.57
N GLY A 23 64.60 40.41 8.13
CA GLY A 23 64.98 39.86 6.82
C GLY A 23 64.42 40.62 5.62
N THR A 24 63.97 41.86 5.81
CA THR A 24 63.37 42.70 4.75
C THR A 24 64.34 43.07 3.64
N ASP A 25 65.63 43.10 3.97
CA ASP A 25 66.73 43.27 3.03
C ASP A 25 66.74 42.21 1.92
N GLU A 26 66.29 40.99 2.21
CA GLU A 26 66.29 39.88 1.24
C GLU A 26 64.88 39.46 0.80
N THR A 27 63.87 39.62 1.65
CA THR A 27 62.49 39.22 1.32
C THR A 27 61.80 40.16 0.32
N GLU A 28 62.24 41.41 0.20
CA GLU A 28 61.70 42.36 -0.78
C GLU A 28 62.35 42.21 -2.17
N CYS A 29 63.42 41.43 -2.28
CA CYS A 29 64.15 41.21 -3.52
C CYS A 29 63.36 40.36 -4.51
N GLU A 30 63.54 40.65 -5.81
CA GLU A 30 62.83 39.96 -6.90
C GLU A 30 63.00 38.44 -6.84
N TYR A 31 64.21 37.95 -6.56
CA TYR A 31 64.47 36.51 -6.52
C TYR A 31 63.68 35.79 -5.41
N PHE A 32 63.42 36.46 -4.27
CA PHE A 32 62.65 35.89 -3.16
C PHE A 32 61.16 35.85 -3.53
N LYS A 33 60.64 36.95 -4.10
CA LYS A 33 59.27 37.02 -4.62
C LYS A 33 59.03 35.96 -5.71
N GLU A 34 59.95 35.79 -6.65
CA GLU A 34 59.87 34.74 -7.68
C GLU A 34 59.87 33.33 -7.07
N ALA A 35 60.69 33.06 -6.05
CA ALA A 35 60.71 31.77 -5.37
C ALA A 35 59.39 31.48 -4.63
N MET A 36 58.83 32.48 -3.95
CA MET A 36 57.55 32.36 -3.26
C MET A 36 56.40 32.13 -4.25
N LEU A 37 56.35 32.86 -5.37
CA LEU A 37 55.33 32.69 -6.40
C LEU A 37 55.35 31.28 -7.01
N ARG A 38 56.53 30.71 -7.26
CA ARG A 38 56.66 29.33 -7.76
C ARG A 38 56.12 28.31 -6.77
N ARG A 39 56.45 28.48 -5.48
CA ARG A 39 55.95 27.61 -4.42
C ARG A 39 54.41 27.68 -4.31
N GLU A 40 53.84 28.89 -4.33
CA GLU A 40 52.39 29.06 -4.31
C GLU A 40 51.71 28.42 -5.54
N GLU A 41 52.35 28.49 -6.72
CA GLU A 41 51.83 27.84 -7.93
C GLU A 41 51.89 26.31 -7.83
N GLU A 42 52.98 25.76 -7.28
CA GLU A 42 53.11 24.33 -7.02
C GLU A 42 52.07 23.83 -6.02
N GLU A 43 51.86 24.56 -4.92
CA GLU A 43 50.81 24.26 -3.93
C GLU A 43 49.41 24.24 -4.61
N ARG A 44 49.07 25.26 -5.40
CA ARG A 44 47.81 25.31 -6.18
C ARG A 44 47.69 24.20 -7.24
N ARG A 45 48.80 23.65 -7.75
CA ARG A 45 48.79 22.52 -8.69
C ARG A 45 48.53 21.20 -7.97
N THR A 46 49.04 21.04 -6.75
CA THR A 46 48.83 19.82 -5.94
C THR A 46 47.42 19.72 -5.35
N GLU A 47 46.74 20.84 -5.15
CA GLU A 47 45.33 20.87 -4.69
C GLU A 47 44.31 20.58 -5.81
N GLN A 48 44.75 20.54 -7.06
CA GLN A 48 43.87 20.21 -8.17
C GLN A 48 43.63 18.69 -8.22
N PRO A 49 42.37 18.24 -8.32
CA PRO A 49 42.08 16.82 -8.49
C PRO A 49 42.80 16.30 -9.74
N SER A 50 43.36 15.10 -9.64
CA SER A 50 43.87 14.38 -10.80
C SER A 50 42.74 14.06 -11.78
N GLU A 51 43.07 13.80 -13.05
CA GLU A 51 42.08 13.38 -14.05
C GLU A 51 41.32 12.12 -13.61
N THR A 52 42.02 11.18 -13.00
CA THR A 52 41.45 9.95 -12.44
C THR A 52 40.45 10.21 -11.32
N GLU A 53 40.75 11.14 -10.39
CA GLU A 53 39.83 11.49 -9.31
C GLU A 53 38.55 12.16 -9.83
N ARG A 54 38.66 13.01 -10.87
CA ARG A 54 37.48 13.61 -11.51
C ARG A 54 36.62 12.56 -12.21
N GLU A 55 37.23 11.60 -12.88
CA GLU A 55 36.50 10.51 -13.54
C GLU A 55 35.80 9.58 -12.54
N GLU A 56 36.44 9.30 -11.39
CA GLU A 56 35.81 8.54 -10.31
C GLU A 56 34.65 9.31 -9.67
N GLU A 57 34.79 10.61 -9.43
CA GLU A 57 33.70 11.45 -8.91
C GLU A 57 32.51 11.47 -9.89
N TYR A 58 32.78 11.63 -11.18
CA TYR A 58 31.73 11.61 -12.21
C TYR A 58 31.02 10.26 -12.26
N ARG A 59 31.77 9.15 -12.27
CA ARG A 59 31.22 7.79 -12.22
C ARG A 59 30.37 7.57 -10.96
N GLY A 60 30.89 7.96 -9.80
CA GLY A 60 30.15 7.88 -8.53
C GLY A 60 28.84 8.69 -8.57
N ARG A 61 28.85 9.87 -9.18
CA ARG A 61 27.65 10.69 -9.35
C ARG A 61 26.63 10.05 -10.29
N GLU A 62 27.08 9.40 -11.37
CA GLU A 62 26.19 8.64 -12.26
C GLU A 62 25.59 7.42 -11.56
N ASP A 63 26.40 6.65 -10.84
CA ASP A 63 25.94 5.47 -10.11
C ASP A 63 24.88 5.83 -9.07
N MET A 64 25.10 6.91 -8.33
CA MET A 64 24.10 7.43 -7.39
C MET A 64 22.78 7.81 -8.09
N ARG A 65 22.83 8.42 -9.27
CA ARG A 65 21.63 8.73 -10.06
C ARG A 65 20.91 7.46 -10.51
N ARG A 66 21.64 6.43 -10.94
CA ARG A 66 21.07 5.13 -11.34
C ARG A 66 20.37 4.46 -10.16
N ILE A 67 21.01 4.43 -8.99
CA ILE A 67 20.46 3.86 -7.75
C ILE A 67 19.18 4.60 -7.34
N GLU A 68 19.20 5.92 -7.37
CA GLU A 68 18.02 6.72 -7.03
C GLU A 68 16.86 6.49 -8.00
N GLU A 69 17.14 6.40 -9.31
CA GLU A 69 16.13 6.10 -10.31
C GLU A 69 15.54 4.70 -10.14
N GLU A 70 16.37 3.70 -9.86
CA GLU A 70 15.91 2.34 -9.58
C GLU A 70 15.02 2.31 -8.34
N ARG A 71 15.43 2.97 -7.26
CA ARG A 71 14.63 3.10 -6.03
C ARG A 71 13.27 3.72 -6.33
N ARG A 72 13.23 4.83 -7.08
CA ARG A 72 11.97 5.48 -7.48
C ARG A 72 11.06 4.55 -8.27
N ARG A 73 11.62 3.78 -9.23
CA ARG A 73 10.86 2.81 -10.03
C ARG A 73 10.27 1.70 -9.16
N THR A 74 11.04 1.19 -8.19
CA THR A 74 10.57 0.16 -7.26
C THR A 74 9.46 0.70 -6.35
N GLU A 75 9.64 1.89 -5.78
CA GLU A 75 8.62 2.56 -4.95
C GLU A 75 7.32 2.79 -5.74
N GLU A 76 7.41 3.29 -6.97
CA GLU A 76 6.25 3.47 -7.85
C GLU A 76 5.57 2.13 -8.18
N GLN A 77 6.34 1.06 -8.41
CA GLN A 77 5.79 -0.26 -8.68
C GLN A 77 5.07 -0.83 -7.46
N GLU A 78 5.63 -0.66 -6.27
CA GLU A 78 5.03 -1.10 -5.01
C GLU A 78 3.73 -0.32 -4.74
N GLN A 79 3.75 1.00 -4.91
CA GLN A 79 2.54 1.84 -4.79
C GLN A 79 1.43 1.37 -5.74
N ARG A 80 1.74 1.13 -7.01
CA ARG A 80 0.76 0.61 -7.98
C ARG A 80 0.17 -0.73 -7.55
N ARG A 81 1.00 -1.64 -7.02
CA ARG A 81 0.52 -2.93 -6.50
C ARG A 81 -0.40 -2.74 -5.31
N THR A 82 -0.05 -1.86 -4.37
CA THR A 82 -0.89 -1.59 -3.19
C THR A 82 -2.22 -0.94 -3.58
N GLU A 83 -2.21 0.02 -4.50
CA GLU A 83 -3.43 0.66 -5.02
C GLU A 83 -4.33 -0.33 -5.75
N GLU A 84 -3.75 -1.23 -6.56
CA GLU A 84 -4.51 -2.27 -7.24
C GLU A 84 -5.11 -3.27 -6.25
N GLU A 85 -4.35 -3.67 -5.23
CA GLU A 85 -4.86 -4.55 -4.17
C GLU A 85 -5.99 -3.89 -3.38
N GLU A 86 -5.85 -2.61 -3.02
CA GLU A 86 -6.89 -1.84 -2.34
C GLU A 86 -8.14 -1.71 -3.21
N ARG A 87 -7.99 -1.40 -4.50
CA ARG A 87 -9.10 -1.39 -5.46
C ARG A 87 -9.83 -2.73 -5.50
N ARG A 88 -9.10 -3.85 -5.59
CA ARG A 88 -9.68 -5.20 -5.57
C ARG A 88 -10.44 -5.47 -4.28
N ARG A 89 -9.90 -5.06 -3.12
CA ARG A 89 -10.58 -5.20 -1.82
C ARG A 89 -11.88 -4.40 -1.77
N ILE A 90 -11.87 -3.15 -2.23
CA ILE A 90 -13.07 -2.29 -2.28
C ILE A 90 -14.12 -2.88 -3.22
N GLU A 91 -13.71 -3.34 -4.40
CA GLU A 91 -14.62 -3.97 -5.37
C GLU A 91 -15.25 -5.26 -4.80
N GLU A 92 -14.46 -6.10 -4.12
CA GLU A 92 -14.98 -7.31 -3.49
C GLU A 92 -15.96 -6.99 -2.35
N GLU A 93 -15.66 -6.00 -1.51
CA GLU A 93 -16.56 -5.54 -0.46
C GLU A 93 -17.87 -4.99 -1.05
N GLU A 94 -17.79 -4.20 -2.13
CA GLU A 94 -18.96 -3.68 -2.82
C GLU A 94 -19.80 -4.80 -3.43
N GLN A 95 -19.16 -5.81 -4.05
CA GLN A 95 -19.85 -6.99 -4.56
C GLN A 95 -20.56 -7.77 -3.45
N ARG A 96 -19.89 -7.98 -2.30
CA ARG A 96 -20.50 -8.62 -1.12
C ARG A 96 -21.71 -7.81 -0.62
N ARG A 97 -21.59 -6.48 -0.57
CA ARG A 97 -22.68 -5.58 -0.17
C ARG A 97 -23.86 -5.66 -1.14
N LYS A 98 -23.60 -5.62 -2.45
CA LYS A 98 -24.62 -5.77 -3.51
C LYS A 98 -25.32 -7.13 -3.44
N ALA A 99 -24.56 -8.21 -3.33
CA ALA A 99 -25.12 -9.56 -3.17
C ALA A 99 -25.94 -9.70 -1.88
N GLY A 100 -25.51 -9.04 -0.79
CA GLY A 100 -26.29 -8.94 0.44
C GLY A 100 -27.62 -8.20 0.25
N GLN A 101 -27.60 -7.04 -0.42
CA GLN A 101 -28.81 -6.26 -0.74
C GLN A 101 -29.77 -7.04 -1.65
N GLU A 102 -29.26 -7.71 -2.69
CA GLU A 102 -30.08 -8.51 -3.60
C GLU A 102 -30.76 -9.68 -2.89
N LYS A 103 -30.09 -10.33 -1.93
CA LYS A 103 -30.70 -11.38 -1.09
C LYS A 103 -31.85 -10.82 -0.24
N ILE A 104 -31.68 -9.62 0.33
CA ILE A 104 -32.73 -8.96 1.12
C ILE A 104 -33.91 -8.62 0.21
N GLU A 105 -33.66 -8.06 -0.97
CA GLU A 105 -34.69 -7.71 -1.95
C GLU A 105 -35.49 -8.95 -2.39
N ARG A 106 -34.81 -10.05 -2.77
CA ARG A 106 -35.46 -11.32 -3.11
C ARG A 106 -36.31 -11.86 -1.97
N LYS A 107 -35.85 -11.73 -0.72
CA LYS A 107 -36.61 -12.16 0.46
C LYS A 107 -37.87 -11.31 0.66
N LEU A 108 -37.75 -9.98 0.54
CA LEU A 108 -38.88 -9.06 0.61
C LEU A 108 -39.90 -9.33 -0.52
N GLU A 109 -39.44 -9.65 -1.72
CA GLU A 109 -40.32 -10.00 -2.84
C GLU A 109 -41.10 -11.30 -2.55
N MET A 110 -40.43 -12.34 -2.05
CA MET A 110 -41.10 -13.59 -1.65
C MET A 110 -42.11 -13.37 -0.52
N GLU A 111 -41.75 -12.60 0.51
CA GLU A 111 -42.66 -12.26 1.63
C GLU A 111 -43.87 -11.46 1.14
N SER A 112 -43.67 -10.50 0.23
CA SER A 112 -44.75 -9.73 -0.39
C SER A 112 -45.69 -10.61 -1.22
N ARG A 113 -45.14 -11.50 -2.07
CA ARG A 113 -45.94 -12.47 -2.83
C ARG A 113 -46.74 -13.40 -1.93
N ARG A 114 -46.15 -13.88 -0.82
CA ARG A 114 -46.84 -14.69 0.17
C ARG A 114 -47.98 -13.92 0.84
N ALA A 115 -47.74 -12.68 1.26
CA ALA A 115 -48.77 -11.84 1.87
C ALA A 115 -49.93 -11.55 0.88
N GLN A 116 -49.63 -11.34 -0.40
CA GLN A 116 -50.65 -11.19 -1.44
C GLN A 116 -51.51 -12.46 -1.59
N MET A 117 -50.88 -13.64 -1.64
CA MET A 117 -51.61 -14.92 -1.71
C MET A 117 -52.48 -15.15 -0.46
N GLU A 118 -51.97 -14.82 0.73
CA GLU A 118 -52.73 -14.90 1.98
C GLU A 118 -53.92 -13.93 1.99
N ASP A 119 -53.77 -12.71 1.45
CA ASP A 119 -54.86 -11.73 1.32
C ASP A 119 -55.90 -12.17 0.27
N GLU A 120 -55.47 -12.70 -0.89
CA GLU A 120 -56.37 -13.26 -1.90
C GLU A 120 -57.16 -14.46 -1.36
N HIS A 121 -56.51 -15.36 -0.62
CA HIS A 121 -57.17 -16.47 0.05
C HIS A 121 -58.20 -15.96 1.08
N ARG A 122 -57.85 -14.94 1.87
CA ARG A 122 -58.79 -14.35 2.83
C ARG A 122 -59.99 -13.69 2.14
N ARG A 123 -59.78 -13.05 0.98
CA ARG A 123 -60.85 -12.47 0.17
C ARG A 123 -61.74 -13.54 -0.48
N SER A 124 -61.19 -14.69 -0.86
CA SER A 124 -61.98 -15.80 -1.42
C SER A 124 -62.81 -16.52 -0.36
N GLU A 125 -62.27 -16.71 0.84
CA GLU A 125 -63.02 -17.22 2.01
C GLU A 125 -64.09 -16.22 2.47
N GLY A 126 -63.86 -14.92 2.34
CA GLY A 126 -64.87 -13.88 2.56
C GLY A 126 -65.98 -13.83 1.49
N ARG A 127 -65.90 -14.65 0.43
CA ARG A 127 -66.85 -14.69 -0.70
C ARG A 127 -67.68 -15.98 -0.77
N THR A 128 -67.50 -16.93 0.15
CA THR A 128 -68.42 -18.07 0.25
C THR A 128 -69.73 -17.62 0.91
N GLU A 129 -70.77 -17.40 0.11
CA GLU A 129 -72.15 -17.43 0.62
C GLU A 129 -72.39 -18.78 1.31
N ALA A 130 -73.17 -18.74 2.39
CA ALA A 130 -73.49 -19.83 3.32
C ALA A 130 -73.31 -21.25 2.75
N ALA A 131 -72.42 -22.03 3.38
CA ALA A 131 -72.29 -23.45 3.07
C ALA A 131 -73.66 -24.15 3.23
N PRO A 132 -74.11 -24.97 2.27
CA PRO A 132 -75.33 -25.73 2.45
C PRO A 132 -75.11 -26.74 3.59
N SER A 133 -76.01 -26.70 4.57
CA SER A 133 -76.04 -27.65 5.68
C SER A 133 -76.23 -29.07 5.13
N VAL A 134 -75.24 -29.94 5.31
CA VAL A 134 -75.39 -31.36 5.02
C VAL A 134 -76.08 -32.01 6.22
N SER A 135 -77.35 -32.41 6.06
CA SER A 135 -78.03 -33.31 6.98
C SER A 135 -77.86 -34.75 6.50
N PHE A 136 -77.17 -35.58 7.27
CA PHE A 136 -77.16 -37.03 7.07
C PHE A 136 -78.51 -37.60 7.50
N LYS A 137 -79.15 -38.34 6.59
CA LYS A 137 -80.34 -39.13 6.88
C LYS A 137 -79.86 -40.54 7.21
N ASP A 138 -79.94 -40.90 8.49
CA ASP A 138 -79.71 -42.25 8.98
C ASP A 138 -80.97 -43.09 8.75
N ASP A 139 -81.11 -43.63 7.54
CA ASP A 139 -82.11 -44.65 7.23
C ASP A 139 -81.43 -45.73 6.37
N TYR A 140 -80.68 -46.63 7.00
CA TYR A 140 -80.51 -48.00 6.53
C TYR A 140 -80.55 -48.92 7.75
N ASP A 141 -81.72 -49.55 7.89
CA ASP A 141 -82.09 -50.50 8.92
C ASP A 141 -81.62 -51.92 8.55
N GLU A 142 -81.50 -52.74 9.59
CA GLU A 142 -81.61 -54.21 9.65
C GLU A 142 -80.42 -55.14 9.31
N GLU A 143 -79.92 -55.77 10.40
CA GLU A 143 -79.48 -57.18 10.54
C GLU A 143 -78.09 -57.66 10.02
N LEU A 144 -77.10 -57.62 10.95
CA LEU A 144 -75.96 -58.52 11.28
C LEU A 144 -75.47 -59.64 10.29
N PRO A 145 -74.19 -60.12 10.34
CA PRO A 145 -73.26 -60.08 11.50
C PRO A 145 -71.79 -59.69 11.24
N CYS A 146 -71.11 -59.43 12.37
CA CYS A 146 -69.69 -59.13 12.54
C CYS A 146 -68.78 -60.26 12.01
N LEU A 147 -67.72 -59.90 11.28
CA LEU A 147 -66.56 -60.78 11.06
C LEU A 147 -65.53 -60.46 12.14
N ASP A 148 -65.32 -61.45 13.01
CA ASP A 148 -64.53 -61.39 14.24
C ASP A 148 -63.12 -60.83 14.04
N HIS A 149 -62.74 -60.03 15.03
CA HIS A 149 -61.42 -59.50 15.24
C HIS A 149 -60.50 -60.58 15.85
N GLU A 150 -59.18 -60.35 15.71
CA GLU A 150 -58.15 -60.63 16.73
C GLU A 150 -57.33 -61.93 16.63
N PHE A 151 -56.01 -61.75 16.42
CA PHE A 151 -55.01 -62.39 17.28
C PHE A 151 -53.84 -61.42 17.49
N GLN A 152 -53.71 -60.92 18.72
CA GLN A 152 -52.49 -60.31 19.25
C GLN A 152 -51.36 -61.36 19.30
N CYS A 153 -50.12 -60.95 19.00
CA CYS A 153 -48.93 -61.65 19.48
C CYS A 153 -48.03 -60.70 20.26
N HIS A 154 -47.62 -61.19 21.42
CA HIS A 154 -47.12 -60.50 22.61
C HIS A 154 -45.58 -60.43 22.68
N THR A 155 -44.84 -60.62 21.60
CA THR A 155 -43.38 -60.39 21.60
C THR A 155 -42.93 -60.01 20.20
N GLY A 156 -42.51 -58.76 20.06
CA GLY A 156 -42.28 -58.01 18.82
C GLY A 156 -41.66 -58.76 17.65
N GLU A 157 -42.32 -58.64 16.49
CA GLU A 157 -41.79 -57.95 15.32
C GLU A 157 -42.88 -57.91 14.22
N CYS A 158 -43.44 -56.73 13.95
CA CYS A 158 -44.11 -56.43 12.69
C CYS A 158 -43.29 -55.31 12.02
N ILE A 159 -42.70 -55.62 10.87
CA ILE A 159 -41.96 -54.67 10.04
C ILE A 159 -42.91 -54.10 9.00
N ASP A 160 -43.01 -52.77 8.95
CA ASP A 160 -43.69 -51.98 7.93
C ASP A 160 -43.04 -52.13 6.54
N LYS A 161 -43.88 -52.05 5.50
CA LYS A 161 -43.66 -51.13 4.38
C LYS A 161 -44.98 -50.53 3.93
#